data_AF-A0A4D7AVR1-F1
#
_entry.id   AF-A0A4D7AVR1-F1
#
_cell.length_a   1.000
_cell.length_b   1.000
_cell.length_c   1.000
_cell.angle_alpha   90.00
_cell.angle_beta   90.00
_cell.angle_gamma   90.00
#
_symmetry.space_group_name_H-M   'P 1'
#
loop_
_entity.id
_entity.type
_entity.pdbx_description
1 polymer ?
#
loop_
_entity_poly.entity_id
_entity_poly.type
_entity_poly.pdbx_seq_one_letter_code
_entity_poly.pdbx_strand_id
1 'polypeptide(L)' 'MRIVNVAVRQCYRFNCPNCGSKLEADSDELVDVGGKTSRFWCPVCREERYIPWSSLRKRTVYEDSSAD' A
#
# COMPACT_ATOMS: atom_id res chain seq x y z
N MET A 1 -4.72 -20.89 -23.99
CA MET A 1 -4.92 -19.94 -22.88
C MET A 1 -3.56 -19.30 -22.58
N ARG A 2 -3.29 -18.08 -23.06
CA ARG A 2 -2.07 -17.35 -22.69
C ARG A 2 -2.39 -16.59 -21.41
N ILE A 3 -1.68 -16.91 -20.34
CA ILE A 3 -1.76 -16.16 -19.09
C ILE A 3 -1.01 -14.86 -19.34
N VAL A 4 -1.76 -13.78 -19.42
CA VAL A 4 -1.25 -12.41 -19.53
C VAL A 4 -1.21 -11.86 -18.11
N ASN A 5 -0.11 -11.18 -17.78
CA ASN A 5 0.10 -10.34 -16.59
C ASN A 5 0.43 -11.09 -15.29
N VAL A 6 1.74 -11.17 -14.99
CA VAL A 6 2.27 -11.61 -13.69
C VAL A 6 1.95 -10.54 -12.66
N ALA A 7 1.23 -10.89 -11.59
CA ALA A 7 1.04 -10.02 -10.45
C ALA A 7 2.37 -9.87 -9.72
N VAL A 8 3.02 -8.73 -9.88
CA VAL A 8 4.38 -8.49 -9.38
C VAL A 8 4.40 -7.89 -7.99
N ARG A 9 3.37 -7.13 -7.61
CA ARG A 9 3.37 -6.37 -6.35
C ARG A 9 1.97 -6.14 -5.82
N GLN A 10 1.77 -6.38 -4.53
CA GLN A 10 0.57 -5.99 -3.80
C GLN A 10 0.88 -4.77 -2.95
N CYS A 11 0.25 -3.64 -3.29
CA CYS A 11 0.39 -2.39 -2.56
C CYS A 11 -0.97 -1.93 -2.02
N TYR A 12 -0.92 -1.00 -1.07
CA TYR A 12 -2.07 -0.34 -0.49
C TYR A 12 -1.99 1.15 -0.72
N ARG A 13 -3.10 1.72 -1.20
CA ARG A 13 -3.30 3.16 -1.31
C ARG A 13 -4.11 3.67 -0.15
N PHE A 14 -3.72 4.82 0.38
CA PHE A 14 -4.42 5.46 1.49
C PHE A 14 -4.03 6.92 1.61
N ASN A 15 -4.77 7.66 2.46
CA ASN A 15 -4.40 9.01 2.83
C ASN A 15 -3.84 9.00 4.24
N CYS A 16 -2.74 9.70 4.49
CA CYS A 16 -2.25 9.88 5.85
C CYS A 16 -3.33 10.58 6.69
N PRO A 17 -3.75 10.02 7.83
CA PRO A 17 -4.82 10.61 8.64
C PRO A 17 -4.41 11.92 9.33
N ASN A 18 -3.11 12.22 9.40
CA ASN A 18 -2.60 13.45 10.00
C ASN A 18 -2.47 14.59 8.97
N CYS A 19 -1.75 14.37 7.87
CA CYS A 19 -1.48 15.43 6.87
C CYS A 19 -2.35 15.35 5.61
N GLY A 20 -3.21 14.33 5.46
CA GLY A 20 -4.08 14.16 4.29
C GLY A 20 -3.38 13.76 2.98
N SER A 21 -2.06 13.60 2.99
CA SER A 21 -1.28 13.24 1.80
C SER A 21 -1.66 11.86 1.29
N LYS A 22 -1.77 11.72 -0.04
CA LYS A 22 -2.03 10.44 -0.72
C LYS A 22 -0.73 9.63 -0.77
N LEU A 23 -0.77 8.43 -0.23
CA LEU A 23 0.38 7.55 -0.10
C LEU A 23 0.07 6.18 -0.72
N GLU A 24 1.13 5.48 -1.11
CA GLU A 24 1.12 4.09 -1.53
C GLU A 24 2.25 3.39 -0.75
N ALA A 25 1.95 2.26 -0.16
CA ALA A 25 2.92 1.45 0.58
C ALA A 25 2.73 -0.02 0.26
N ASP A 26 3.80 -0.79 0.31
CA ASP A 26 3.71 -2.24 0.15
C ASP A 26 3.14 -2.91 1.38
N SER A 27 2.65 -4.13 1.20
CA SER A 27 2.09 -4.90 2.31
C SER A 27 3.09 -5.15 3.44
N ASP A 28 4.38 -5.23 3.14
CA ASP A 28 5.48 -5.42 4.09
C ASP A 28 5.93 -4.11 4.76
N GLU A 29 5.62 -2.95 4.17
CA GLU A 29 5.87 -1.64 4.78
C GLU A 29 4.82 -1.26 5.85
N LEU A 30 3.69 -1.98 5.88
CA LEU A 30 2.59 -1.77 6.83
C LEU A 30 2.65 -2.79 7.97
N VAL A 31 3.09 -2.36 9.15
CA VAL A 31 3.23 -3.23 10.33
C VAL A 31 1.90 -3.32 11.07
N ASP A 32 1.29 -4.51 11.16
CA ASP A 32 0.10 -4.72 11.99
C ASP A 32 0.47 -4.65 13.49
N VAL A 33 -0.26 -3.81 14.24
CA VAL A 33 -0.05 -3.58 15.67
C VAL A 33 -1.26 -3.97 16.53
N GLY A 34 -2.29 -4.59 15.95
CA GLY A 34 -3.47 -5.00 16.73
C GLY A 34 -4.64 -5.57 15.93
N GLY A 35 -4.40 -6.13 14.75
CA GLY A 35 -5.40 -6.78 13.88
C GLY A 35 -6.40 -5.85 13.20
N LYS A 36 -6.37 -4.56 13.51
CA LYS A 36 -7.27 -3.53 12.94
C LYS A 36 -6.54 -2.28 12.48
N THR A 37 -5.28 -2.12 12.88
CA THR A 37 -4.50 -0.90 12.68
C THR A 37 -3.12 -1.27 12.19
N SER A 38 -2.70 -0.64 11.11
CA SER A 38 -1.34 -0.70 10.59
C SER A 38 -0.57 0.54 11.01
N ARG A 39 0.69 0.34 11.39
CA ARG A 39 1.70 1.38 11.56
C ARG A 39 2.48 1.55 10.25
N PHE A 40 2.77 2.79 9.89
CA PHE A 40 3.54 3.15 8.70
C PHE A 40 4.36 4.42 8.95
N TRP A 41 5.43 4.64 8.18
CA TRP A 41 6.16 5.90 8.18
C TRP A 41 5.54 6.89 7.19
N CYS A 42 5.16 8.08 7.65
CA CYS A 42 4.68 9.12 6.75
C CYS A 42 5.84 10.02 6.31
N PRO A 43 6.24 10.05 5.02
CA PRO A 43 7.36 10.87 4.56
C PRO A 43 7.08 12.38 4.64
N VAL A 44 5.80 12.77 4.66
CA VAL A 44 5.38 14.18 4.76
C VAL A 44 5.38 14.65 6.22
N CYS A 45 4.84 13.84 7.15
CA CYS A 45 4.90 14.15 8.57
C CYS A 45 6.30 13.93 9.18
N ARG A 46 7.12 13.09 8.54
CA ARG A 46 8.41 12.59 9.06
C ARG A 46 8.27 11.93 10.44
N GLU A 47 7.19 11.17 10.61
CA GLU A 47 6.87 10.46 11.84
C GLU A 47 6.15 9.14 11.53
N GLU A 48 6.20 8.21 12.50
CA GLU A 48 5.36 7.02 12.49
C GLU A 48 3.89 7.41 12.70
N ARG A 49 3.02 6.84 11.88
CA ARG A 49 1.58 7.08 11.90
C ARG A 49 0.83 5.76 11.89
N TYR A 50 -0.43 5.84 12.29
CA TYR A 50 -1.31 4.69 12.42
C TYR A 50 -2.51 4.89 11.52
N ILE A 51 -2.94 3.84 10.84
CA ILE A 51 -4.09 3.87 9.95
C ILE A 51 -4.90 2.57 10.11
N PRO A 52 -6.24 2.65 10.22
CA PRO A 52 -7.06 1.45 10.27
C PRO A 52 -7.06 0.74 8.92
N TRP A 53 -7.11 -0.59 8.94
CA TRP A 53 -7.15 -1.41 7.72
C TRP A 53 -8.33 -1.08 6.82
N SER A 54 -9.44 -0.65 7.40
CA SER A 54 -10.64 -0.20 6.66
C SER A 54 -10.39 1.01 5.76
N SER A 55 -9.30 1.76 5.98
CA SER A 55 -8.89 2.90 5.16
C SER A 55 -7.86 2.54 4.08
N LEU A 56 -7.28 1.34 4.14
CA LEU A 56 -6.37 0.86 3.10
C LEU A 56 -7.17 0.38 1.89
N ARG A 57 -6.66 0.67 0.69
CA ARG A 57 -7.24 0.23 -0.58
C ARG A 57 -6.22 -0.63 -1.32
N LYS A 58 -6.47 -1.93 -1.35
CA LYS A 58 -5.60 -2.91 -2.00
C LYS A 58 -5.53 -2.62 -3.50
N ARG A 59 -4.32 -2.65 -4.04
CA ARG A 59 -4.03 -2.54 -5.47
C ARG A 59 -3.04 -3.63 -5.85
N THR A 60 -3.37 -4.41 -6.87
CA THR A 60 -2.46 -5.37 -7.48
C THR A 60 -1.81 -4.67 -8.68
N VAL A 61 -0.48 -4.63 -8.70
CA VAL A 61 0.30 -4.16 -9.85
C VAL A 61 0.71 -5.37 -10.66
N TYR A 62 0.50 -5.28 -11.96
CA TYR A 62 0.85 -6.31 -12.93
C TYR A 62 1.96 -5.75 -13.82
N GLU A 63 2.97 -6.56 -14.13
CA GLU A 63 3.91 -6.23 -15.19
C GLU A 63 3.32 -6.64 -16.54
N ASP A 64 3.27 -5.70 -17.47
CA ASP A 64 2.93 -5.98 -18.86
C ASP A 64 4.18 -6.52 -19.56
N SER A 65 4.30 -7.83 -19.69
CA SER A 65 5.39 -8.51 -20.43
C SER A 65 5.25 -8.36 -21.96
N SER A 66 4.60 -7.31 -22.45
CA SER A 66 4.20 -7.13 -23.86
C SER A 66 4.99 -6.04 -24.60
N ALA A 67 6.10 -5.58 -24.02
CA ALA A 67 6.98 -4.56 -24.62
C ALA A 67 8.35 -5.16 -25.00
N ASP A 68 8.33 -6.21 -25.82
CA ASP A 68 9.48 -6.68 -26.61
C ASP A 68 8.97 -7.19 -27.97
#